data_AF-A0A842YHD7-F1
#
_entry.id   AF-A0A842YHD7-F1
#
_cell.length_a   1.000
_cell.length_b   1.000
_cell.length_c   1.000
_cell.angle_alpha   90.00
_cell.angle_beta   90.00
_cell.angle_gamma   90.00
#
_symmetry.space_group_name_H-M   'P 1'
#
loop_
_entity.id
_entity.type
_entity.pdbx_description
1 polymer ?
#
loop_
_entity_poly.entity_id
_entity_poly.type
_entity_poly.pdbx_seq_one_letter_code
_entity_poly.pdbx_strand_id
1 'polypeptide(L)' 'MKAADFKYKKNQAHTRRKYMGGIPGSKIVKFTMGNTSKECTHRVELINIKDVQITHNALE' A
#
# COMPACT_ATOMS: atom_id res chain seq x y z
N MET A 1 5.02 -6.52 -15.88
CA MET A 1 3.82 -5.68 -15.83
C MET A 1 4.21 -4.29 -15.36
N LYS A 2 3.57 -3.26 -15.90
CA LYS A 2 3.83 -1.86 -15.54
C LYS A 2 2.89 -1.44 -14.41
N ALA A 3 3.31 -0.48 -13.58
CA ALA A 3 2.44 0.07 -12.54
C ALA A 3 1.13 0.66 -13.10
N ALA A 4 1.18 1.18 -14.34
CA ALA A 4 0.01 1.72 -15.04
C ALA A 4 -1.12 0.70 -15.23
N ASP A 5 -0.79 -0.60 -15.33
CA ASP A 5 -1.77 -1.68 -15.55
C ASP A 5 -2.72 -1.84 -14.35
N PHE A 6 -2.24 -1.50 -13.15
CA PHE A 6 -2.96 -1.63 -11.88
C PHE A 6 -3.48 -0.31 -11.33
N LYS A 7 -3.09 0.82 -11.92
CA LYS A 7 -3.28 2.16 -11.35
C LYS A 7 -4.74 2.48 -11.05
N TYR A 8 -5.64 2.13 -11.97
CA TYR A 8 -7.07 2.39 -11.81
C TYR A 8 -7.80 1.10 -11.46
N LYS A 9 -8.62 1.16 -10.42
CA LYS A 9 -9.43 0.02 -9.96
C LYS A 9 -10.54 -0.26 -10.97
N LYS A 10 -10.30 -1.22 -11.86
CA LYS A 10 -11.28 -1.69 -12.85
C LYS A 10 -12.19 -2.80 -12.33
N ASN A 11 -11.75 -3.53 -11.31
CA ASN A 11 -12.39 -4.74 -10.81
C ASN A 11 -12.98 -4.56 -9.40
N GLN A 12 -13.90 -5.45 -9.03
CA GLN A 12 -14.41 -5.55 -7.67
C GLN A 12 -13.32 -5.93 -6.67
N ALA A 13 -13.55 -5.66 -5.38
CA ALA A 13 -12.58 -5.92 -4.33
C ALA A 13 -12.38 -7.44 -4.13
N HIS A 14 -11.14 -7.90 -4.30
CA HIS A 14 -10.76 -9.31 -4.19
C HIS A 14 -9.71 -9.51 -3.10
N THR A 15 -10.15 -9.51 -1.84
CA THR A 15 -9.27 -9.45 -0.66
C THR A 15 -9.42 -10.62 0.32
N ARG A 16 -10.50 -11.41 0.18
CA ARG A 16 -10.86 -12.44 1.15
C ARG A 16 -9.98 -13.68 0.99
N ARG A 17 -8.90 -13.76 1.77
CA ARG A 17 -7.87 -14.81 1.68
C ARG A 17 -8.41 -16.24 1.70
N LYS A 18 -9.49 -16.52 2.45
CA LYS A 18 -10.12 -17.86 2.52
C LYS A 18 -10.67 -18.37 1.18
N TYR A 19 -10.91 -17.49 0.21
CA TYR A 19 -11.38 -17.84 -1.13
C TYR A 19 -10.27 -17.72 -2.19
N MET A 20 -9.02 -17.47 -1.80
CA MET A 20 -7.88 -17.26 -2.70
C MET A 20 -6.80 -18.33 -2.48
N GLY A 21 -6.42 -19.05 -3.53
CA GLY A 21 -5.27 -19.95 -3.49
C GLY A 21 -3.96 -19.21 -3.76
N GLY A 22 -2.94 -19.40 -2.91
CA GLY A 22 -1.56 -18.98 -3.18
C GLY A 22 -1.33 -17.47 -3.29
N ILE A 23 -1.74 -16.69 -2.29
CA ILE A 23 -1.50 -15.23 -2.27
C ILE A 23 -0.01 -14.95 -2.09
N PRO A 24 0.66 -14.26 -3.03
CA PRO A 24 2.05 -13.85 -2.86
C PRO A 24 2.22 -12.93 -1.66
N GLY A 25 3.34 -13.08 -0.95
CA GLY A 25 3.70 -12.19 0.15
C GLY A 25 3.90 -10.74 -0.31
N SER A 26 3.67 -9.78 0.61
CA SER A 26 4.02 -8.38 0.37
C SER A 26 5.54 -8.23 0.37
N LYS A 27 6.08 -7.41 -0.53
CA LYS A 27 7.50 -7.02 -0.47
C LYS A 27 7.78 -5.92 0.55
N ILE A 28 6.74 -5.32 1.13
CA ILE A 28 6.90 -4.25 2.11
C ILE A 28 7.52 -4.82 3.38
N VAL A 29 8.71 -4.36 3.75
CA VAL A 29 9.44 -4.91 4.90
C VAL A 29 9.10 -4.16 6.19
N LYS A 30 8.92 -2.84 6.13
CA LYS A 30 8.68 -1.98 7.32
C LYS A 30 7.55 -1.00 7.06
N PHE A 31 6.65 -0.86 8.04
CA PHE A 31 5.56 0.12 8.00
C PHE A 31 5.81 1.35 8.86
N THR A 32 6.64 1.21 9.89
CA THR A 32 7.04 2.29 10.80
C THR A 32 8.56 2.35 10.85
N MET A 33 9.09 3.58 10.88
CA MET A 33 10.53 3.83 10.84
C MET A 33 10.87 5.03 11.74
N GLY A 34 12.15 5.14 12.10
CA GLY A 34 12.63 6.21 12.97
C GLY A 34 12.26 5.99 14.44
N ASN A 35 12.12 7.07 15.19
CA ASN A 35 11.83 7.01 16.62
C ASN A 35 10.31 7.09 16.85
N THR A 36 9.71 5.94 17.14
CA THR A 36 8.26 5.80 17.37
C THR A 36 7.79 6.30 18.73
N SER A 37 8.70 6.49 19.69
CA SER A 37 8.37 6.88 21.07
C SER A 37 8.62 8.35 21.35
N LYS A 38 9.23 9.07 20.40
CA LYS A 38 9.51 10.50 20.54
C LYS A 38 8.26 11.32 20.22
N GLU A 39 7.96 12.28 21.08
CA GLU A 39 6.92 13.27 20.81
C GLU A 39 7.42 14.27 19.75
N CYS A 40 6.67 14.36 18.66
CA CYS A 40 6.92 15.30 17.57
C CYS A 40 5.93 16.45 17.70
N THR A 41 6.42 17.69 17.62
CA THR A 41 5.59 18.90 17.73
C THR A 41 4.72 19.14 16.49
N HIS A 42 5.15 18.61 15.34
CA HIS A 42 4.49 18.81 14.05
C HIS A 42 4.32 17.47 13.33
N ARG A 43 3.26 17.37 12.53
CA ARG A 43 2.92 16.20 11.71
C ARG A 43 2.77 16.64 10.27
N VAL A 44 3.38 15.87 9.36
CA VAL A 44 3.24 16.04 7.91
C VAL A 44 2.63 14.78 7.34
N GLU A 45 1.63 14.95 6.49
CA GLU A 45 0.92 13.84 5.84
C GLU A 45 0.94 14.03 4.32
N LEU A 46 1.08 12.93 3.59
CA LEU A 46 0.89 12.91 2.15
C LEU A 46 -0.58 12.58 1.86
N ILE A 47 -1.34 13.57 1.41
CA ILE A 47 -2.75 13.40 1.08
C ILE A 47 -2.90 13.02 -0.39
N ASN A 48 -3.73 12.01 -0.63
CA ASN A 48 -4.07 11.59 -1.98
C ASN A 48 -5.02 12.60 -2.66
N ILE A 49 -4.72 12.98 -3.92
CA ILE A 49 -5.56 13.84 -4.76
C ILE A 49 -6.43 13.01 -5.75
N LYS A 50 -6.07 11.75 -6.02
CA LYS A 50 -6.73 10.88 -7.01
C LYS A 50 -6.88 9.45 -6.54
N ASP A 51 -8.06 8.87 -6.69
CA ASP A 51 -8.29 7.47 -6.34
C ASP A 51 -7.53 6.52 -7.28
N VAL A 52 -6.49 5.90 -6.73
CA VAL A 52 -5.62 4.95 -7.44
C VAL A 52 -5.26 3.78 -6.54
N GLN A 53 -4.96 2.65 -7.16
CA GLN A 53 -4.37 1.51 -6.47
C GLN A 53 -2.85 1.58 -6.57
N ILE A 54 -2.17 1.59 -5.41
CA ILE A 54 -0.71 1.60 -5.31
C ILE A 54 -0.21 0.17 -5.12
N THR A 55 0.75 -0.26 -5.93
CA THR A 55 1.33 -1.60 -5.85
C THR A 55 2.36 -1.70 -4.73
N HIS A 56 2.53 -2.87 -4.11
CA HIS A 56 3.55 -3.08 -3.05
C HIS A 56 4.98 -2.75 -3.51
N ASN A 57 5.30 -2.93 -4.79
CA ASN A 57 6.62 -2.58 -5.36
C ASN A 57 6.88 -1.06 -5.41
N ALA A 58 5.84 -0.23 -5.32
CA ALA A 58 5.97 1.23 -5.32
C ALA A 58 5.91 1.81 -3.90
N LEU A 59 5.53 1.00 -2.91
CA LEU A 59 5.49 1.38 -1.49
C LEU A 59 6.78 1.03 -0.75
N GLU A 60 7.44 -0.05 -1.18
CA GLU A 60 8.81 -0.40 -0.76
C GLU A 60 9.83 0.39 -1.58
#